data_AF-A0A7V9TE44-F1
#
_entry.id   AF-A0A7V9TE44-F1
#
_cell.length_a   1.000
_cell.length_b   1.000
_cell.length_c   1.000
_cell.angle_alpha   90.00
_cell.angle_beta   90.00
_cell.angle_gamma   90.00
#
_symmetry.space_group_name_H-M   'P 1'
#
loop_
_entity.id
_entity.type
_entity.pdbx_description
1 polymer ?
#
loop_
_entity_poly.entity_id
_entity_poly.type
_entity_poly.pdbx_seq_one_letter_code
_entity_poly.pdbx_strand_id
1 'polypeptide(L)' 'MDDTLTSKQAAERLGVTPARVRQMILEGTLPAEKFGRDLVIKSSDLALVADRPLGRPPKAKLIQSNGKKRGKI' A
#
# COMPACT_ATOMS: atom_id res chain seq x y z
N MET A 1 9.94 -20.93 -13.01
CA MET A 1 9.60 -21.33 -11.63
C MET A 1 9.01 -20.09 -10.99
N ASP A 2 7.69 -20.01 -10.89
CA ASP A 2 7.05 -18.88 -10.23
C ASP A 2 7.19 -19.07 -8.72
N ASP A 3 8.02 -18.25 -8.09
CA ASP A 3 8.14 -18.26 -6.63
C ASP A 3 6.82 -17.79 -6.03
N THR A 4 6.18 -18.67 -5.26
CA THR A 4 5.02 -18.33 -4.43
C THR A 4 5.51 -17.76 -3.11
N LEU A 5 5.01 -16.58 -2.77
CA LEU A 5 5.35 -15.84 -1.57
C LEU A 5 4.20 -15.90 -0.58
N THR A 6 4.52 -16.06 0.69
CA THR A 6 3.52 -15.87 1.76
C THR A 6 3.12 -14.39 1.84
N SER A 7 1.93 -14.13 2.39
CA SER A 7 1.51 -12.75 2.70
C SER A 7 2.54 -11.90 3.46
N LYS A 8 3.37 -12.52 4.32
CA LYS A 8 4.46 -11.84 5.04
C LYS A 8 5.60 -11.44 4.10
N GLN A 9 6.08 -12.37 3.28
CA GLN A 9 7.15 -12.09 2.31
C GLN A 9 6.70 -11.09 1.23
N ALA A 10 5.47 -11.20 0.76
CA ALA A 10 4.88 -10.23 -0.16
C ALA A 10 4.84 -8.83 0.45
N ALA A 11 4.50 -8.73 1.73
CA ALA A 11 4.47 -7.46 2.46
C ALA A 11 5.87 -6.81 2.55
N GLU A 12 6.90 -7.61 2.85
CA GLU A 12 8.29 -7.14 2.87
C GLU A 12 8.76 -6.63 1.51
N ARG A 13 8.40 -7.32 0.41
CA ARG A 13 8.75 -6.87 -0.94
C ARG A 13 8.01 -5.61 -1.37
N LEU A 14 6.75 -5.46 -0.97
CA LEU A 14 5.92 -4.29 -1.28
C LEU A 14 6.16 -3.11 -0.32
N GLY A 15 6.90 -3.29 0.77
CA GLY A 15 7.08 -2.26 1.79
C GLY A 15 5.80 -1.91 2.55
N VAL A 16 4.87 -2.86 2.69
CA VAL A 16 3.59 -2.67 3.38
C VAL A 16 3.44 -3.63 4.56
N THR A 17 2.35 -3.52 5.31
CA THR A 17 2.04 -4.47 6.38
C THR A 17 1.35 -5.74 5.82
N PRO A 18 1.52 -6.92 6.44
CA PRO A 18 0.81 -8.14 6.03
C PRO A 18 -0.71 -7.99 6.09
N ALA A 19 -1.23 -7.15 7.00
CA ALA A 19 -2.64 -6.83 7.06
C ALA A 19 -3.12 -6.12 5.78
N ARG A 20 -2.32 -5.18 5.24
CA ARG A 20 -2.64 -4.51 3.98
C ARG A 20 -2.63 -5.49 2.80
N VAL A 21 -1.69 -6.43 2.76
CA VAL A 21 -1.67 -7.49 1.73
C VAL A 21 -2.96 -8.32 1.79
N ARG A 22 -3.37 -8.78 2.98
CA ARG A 22 -4.64 -9.50 3.16
C ARG A 22 -5.84 -8.68 2.72
N GLN A 23 -5.82 -7.38 3.00
CA GLN A 23 -6.88 -6.48 2.54
C GLN A 23 -6.94 -6.39 1.01
N MET A 24 -5.80 -6.31 0.32
CA MET A 24 -5.77 -6.32 -1.17
C MET A 24 -6.30 -7.62 -1.76
N ILE A 25 -6.05 -8.75 -1.08
CA ILE A 25 -6.61 -10.05 -1.47
C ILE A 25 -8.13 -10.04 -1.29
N LEU A 26 -8.63 -9.52 -0.17
CA LEU A 26 -10.07 -9.38 0.10
C LEU A 26 -10.75 -8.40 -0.87
N GLU A 27 -10.06 -7.33 -1.25
CA GLU A 27 -10.50 -6.34 -2.25
C GLU A 27 -10.47 -6.92 -3.68
N GLY A 28 -9.84 -8.08 -3.89
CA GLY A 28 -9.69 -8.71 -5.20
C GLY A 28 -8.66 -8.05 -6.12
N THR A 29 -7.89 -7.07 -5.61
CA THR A 29 -6.85 -6.35 -6.37
C THR A 29 -5.55 -7.12 -6.47
N LEU A 30 -5.32 -8.08 -5.57
CA LEU A 30 -4.16 -8.96 -5.58
C LEU A 30 -4.63 -10.42 -5.58
N PRO A 31 -4.38 -11.19 -6.64
CA PRO A 31 -4.72 -12.60 -6.67
C PRO A 31 -3.86 -13.37 -5.65
N ALA A 32 -4.51 -14.27 -4.92
CA ALA A 32 -3.84 -15.17 -3.99
C ALA A 32 -4.56 -16.51 -3.96
N GLU A 33 -3.79 -17.56 -3.74
CA GLU A 33 -4.28 -18.92 -3.56
C GLU A 33 -4.21 -19.28 -2.07
N LYS A 34 -5.21 -20.00 -1.57
CA LYS A 34 -5.23 -20.45 -0.18
C LYS A 34 -4.49 -21.78 -0.08
N PHE A 35 -3.40 -21.79 0.68
CA PHE A 35 -2.63 -22.99 0.98
C PHE A 35 -2.70 -23.29 2.48
N GLY A 36 -3.63 -24.18 2.85
CA GLY A 36 -3.91 -24.49 4.25
C GLY A 36 -4.45 -23.28 5.02
N ARG A 37 -3.65 -22.78 5.99
CA ARG A 37 -3.98 -21.57 6.78
C ARG A 37 -3.43 -20.29 6.16
N ASP A 38 -2.50 -20.38 5.23
CA ASP A 38 -1.81 -19.23 4.65
C ASP A 38 -2.38 -18.86 3.27
N LEU A 39 -2.25 -17.58 2.94
CA LEU A 39 -2.48 -17.07 1.60
C LEU A 39 -1.13 -16.92 0.91
N VAL A 40 -1.00 -17.57 -0.24
CA VAL A 40 0.18 -17.53 -1.08
C VAL A 40 -0.10 -16.71 -2.35
N ILE A 41 0.86 -15.88 -2.73
CA ILE A 41 0.77 -14.91 -3.81
C ILE A 41 1.90 -15.23 -4.78
N LYS A 42 1.64 -15.21 -6.08
CA LYS A 42 2.72 -15.38 -7.06
C LYS A 42 3.56 -14.13 -7.08
N SER A 43 4.87 -14.30 -7.13
CA SER A 43 5.82 -13.18 -7.19
C SER A 43 5.58 -12.25 -8.38
N SER A 44 5.13 -12.79 -9.52
CA SER A 44 4.72 -12.04 -10.72
C SER A 44 3.52 -11.14 -10.48
N ASP A 45 2.54 -11.58 -9.69
CA ASP A 45 1.31 -10.82 -9.41
C ASP A 45 1.55 -9.61 -8.50
N LEU A 46 2.69 -9.52 -7.80
CA LEU A 46 3.03 -8.36 -6.99
C LEU A 46 3.16 -7.07 -7.81
N ALA A 47 3.53 -7.19 -9.09
CA ALA A 47 3.64 -6.05 -9.99
C ALA A 47 2.29 -5.32 -10.17
N LEU A 48 1.16 -6.02 -10.04
CA LEU A 48 -0.19 -5.45 -10.19
C LEU A 48 -0.50 -4.36 -9.16
N VAL A 49 0.16 -4.40 -8.00
CA VAL A 49 -0.09 -3.50 -6.87
C VAL A 49 1.11 -2.63 -6.50
N ALA A 50 2.21 -2.72 -7.27
CA ALA A 50 3.46 -2.02 -6.99
C ALA A 50 3.36 -0.50 -7.21
N ASP A 51 2.61 -0.05 -8.21
CA ASP A 51 2.54 1.38 -8.62
C ASP A 51 1.68 2.27 -7.73
N ARG A 52 1.33 1.80 -6.53
CA ARG A 52 0.46 2.55 -5.61
C ARG A 52 1.28 3.54 -4.77
N PRO A 53 0.87 4.82 -4.67
CA PRO A 53 1.47 5.73 -3.70
C PRO A 53 1.28 5.18 -2.28
N LEU A 54 2.41 4.91 -1.60
CA LEU A 54 2.47 4.41 -0.23
C LEU A 54 2.19 5.58 0.74
N GLY A 55 1.07 5.55 1.47
CA GLY A 55 0.78 6.49 2.57
C GLY A 55 -0.63 7.10 2.57
N ARG A 56 -0.92 7.93 3.59
CA ARG A 56 -2.13 8.77 3.61
C ARG A 56 -2.03 9.74 2.43
N PRO A 57 -3.10 9.98 1.65
CA PRO A 57 -3.08 11.06 0.66
C PRO A 57 -2.58 12.33 1.36
N PRO A 58 -1.55 13.01 0.81
CA PRO A 58 -0.99 14.18 1.44
C PRO A 58 -2.13 15.18 1.66
N LYS A 59 -2.20 15.76 2.86
CA LYS A 59 -3.17 16.82 3.13
C LYS A 59 -2.88 17.92 2.10
N ALA A 60 -3.83 18.17 1.19
CA ALA A 60 -3.69 19.22 0.18
C ALA A 60 -3.25 20.49 0.91
N LYS A 61 -2.05 20.96 0.62
CA LYS A 61 -1.49 22.16 1.23
C LYS A 61 -2.34 23.30 0.68
N LEU A 62 -3.40 23.68 1.41
CA LEU A 62 -4.18 24.87 1.11
C LEU A 62 -3.15 26.00 0.98
N ILE A 63 -2.96 26.52 -0.24
CA ILE A 63 -2.05 27.62 -0.52
C ILE A 63 -2.49 28.75 0.42
N GLN A 64 -1.77 28.95 1.51
CA GLN A 64 -2.07 30.01 2.46
C GLN A 64 -1.78 31.31 1.72
N SER A 65 -2.84 31.97 1.27
CA SER A 65 -2.76 33.34 0.79
C SER A 65 -2.15 34.20 1.90
N ASN A 66 -1.11 34.95 1.56
CA ASN A 66 -0.46 35.92 2.45
C ASN A 66 -1.49 36.98 2.90
N GLY A 67 -2.18 36.69 4.00
CA GLY A 67 -3.10 37.57 4.69
C GLY A 67 -2.42 38.33 5.82
N LYS A 68 -1.72 39.41 5.47
CA LYS A 68 -1.53 40.66 6.23
C LYS A 68 -2.11 40.69 7.66
N LYS A 69 -1.25 40.74 8.69
CA LYS A 69 -1.59 41.43 9.94
C LYS A 69 -0.51 42.46 10.30
N ARG A 70 -0.97 43.70 10.30
CA ARG A 70 -0.23 44.93 10.57
C ARG A 70 -0.07 45.10 12.08
N GLY A 71 1.09 45.63 12.50
CA GLY A 71 1.25 46.51 13.66
C GLY A 71 1.26 45.87 15.05
N LYS A 72 2.41 45.98 15.73
CA LYS A 72 2.47 46.17 17.18
C LYS A 72 3.20 47.50 17.43
N ILE A 73 2.51 48.43 18.11
CA ILE A 73 3.10 49.58 18.81
C ILE A 73 3.47 49.10 20.20
#